data_AF-A0A2A2HM20-F1
#
_entry.id   AF-A0A2A2HM20-F1
#
_cell.length_a   1.000
_cell.length_b   1.000
_cell.length_c   1.000
_cell.angle_alpha   90.00
_cell.angle_beta   90.00
_cell.angle_gamma   90.00
#
_symmetry.space_group_name_H-M   'P 1'
#
loop_
_entity.id
_entity.type
_entity.pdbx_description
1 polymer ?
#
loop_
_entity_poly.entity_id
_entity_poly.type
_entity_poly.pdbx_seq_one_letter_code
_entity_poly.pdbx_strand_id
1 'polypeptide(L)'
;MGRKALPMTAEIAPEQPLAPDLMNNLNALAEHQQAIMDKYGEGLPYERERIVHEARFYMAQSAEAMLEAGKRLIILKENEPYGEFTKILTEQLALTNGTAHRMMQASIKYLSPRLQSELPSLVKLGKTKLYELMLEDDEDLAELAEGGTIAGLTLDEVDRMSVRELKAKLRETEKMLEASHDRVREKEEKINKLSDKLILDQPRPLEAVAKEVVSCF
;
A
#
# COMPACT_ATOMS: atom_id res chain seq x y z
N MET A 1 -14.02 -69.27 -42.05
CA MET A 1 -13.60 -67.87 -42.28
C MET A 1 -13.20 -67.30 -40.93
N GLY A 2 -11.94 -67.28 -40.52
CA GLY A 2 -10.79 -66.66 -41.20
C GLY A 2 -10.54 -65.30 -40.52
N ARG A 3 -10.00 -65.33 -39.29
CA ARG A 3 -9.62 -64.14 -38.52
C ARG A 3 -8.57 -63.34 -39.31
N LYS A 4 -8.85 -62.08 -39.64
CA LYS A 4 -7.80 -61.12 -39.99
C LYS A 4 -7.48 -60.31 -38.74
N ALA A 5 -6.30 -60.55 -38.16
CA ALA A 5 -5.72 -59.70 -37.15
C ALA A 5 -5.28 -58.37 -37.80
N LEU A 6 -5.61 -57.25 -37.16
CA LEU A 6 -5.00 -55.96 -37.48
C LEU A 6 -3.60 -55.91 -36.86
N PRO A 7 -2.59 -55.35 -37.56
CA PRO A 7 -1.22 -55.35 -37.08
C PRO A 7 -0.94 -54.17 -36.13
N MET A 8 0.06 -54.42 -35.28
CA MET A 8 1.00 -53.47 -34.69
C MET A 8 0.49 -52.55 -33.58
N THR A 9 0.84 -52.96 -32.35
CA THR A 9 1.55 -52.15 -31.36
C THR A 9 1.77 -50.70 -31.77
N ALA A 10 1.11 -49.77 -31.07
CA ALA A 10 1.57 -48.39 -31.02
C ALA A 10 3.00 -48.43 -30.46
N GLU A 11 3.99 -48.22 -31.32
CA GLU A 11 5.35 -47.95 -30.90
C GLU A 11 5.28 -46.73 -29.99
N ILE A 12 5.51 -46.95 -28.70
CA ILE A 12 5.85 -45.90 -27.76
C ILE A 12 7.10 -45.28 -28.36
N ALA A 13 6.97 -44.05 -28.89
CA ALA A 13 8.12 -43.31 -29.39
C ALA A 13 9.23 -43.39 -28.32
N PRO A 14 10.46 -43.75 -28.69
CA PRO A 14 11.55 -43.81 -27.72
C PRO A 14 11.63 -42.46 -27.03
N GLU A 15 11.69 -42.47 -25.69
CA GLU A 15 11.92 -41.27 -24.88
C GLU A 15 13.05 -40.48 -25.54
N GLN A 16 12.69 -39.37 -26.18
CA GLN A 16 13.64 -38.56 -26.89
C GLN A 16 14.61 -38.03 -25.82
N PRO A 17 15.91 -38.36 -25.87
CA PRO A 17 16.83 -37.95 -24.84
C PRO A 17 16.83 -36.42 -24.79
N LEU A 18 16.56 -35.86 -23.60
CA LEU A 18 16.65 -34.44 -23.35
C LEU A 18 18.03 -33.96 -23.85
N ALA A 19 18.04 -32.85 -24.61
CA ALA A 19 19.28 -32.32 -25.17
C ALA A 19 20.34 -32.17 -24.05
N PRO A 20 21.60 -32.57 -24.27
CA PRO A 20 22.62 -32.66 -23.22
C PRO A 20 22.85 -31.33 -22.49
N ASP A 21 22.75 -30.20 -23.20
CA ASP A 21 22.83 -28.86 -22.59
C ASP A 21 21.68 -28.59 -21.61
N LEU A 22 20.47 -29.02 -21.94
CA LEU A 22 19.31 -28.89 -21.06
C LEU A 22 19.45 -29.76 -19.81
N MET A 23 19.97 -30.99 -19.97
CA MET A 23 20.21 -31.90 -18.85
C MET A 23 21.27 -31.36 -17.88
N ASN A 24 22.39 -30.83 -18.40
CA ASN A 24 23.44 -30.21 -17.60
C ASN A 24 22.92 -29.00 -16.81
N ASN A 25 22.10 -28.15 -17.46
CA ASN A 25 21.51 -26.99 -16.82
C ASN A 25 20.53 -27.37 -15.69
N LEU A 26 19.71 -28.42 -15.90
CA LEU A 26 18.79 -28.91 -14.87
C LEU A 26 19.54 -29.51 -13.67
N ASN A 27 20.62 -30.26 -13.91
CA ASN A 27 21.46 -30.79 -12.86
C ASN A 27 22.12 -29.68 -12.04
N ALA A 28 22.71 -28.67 -12.71
CA ALA A 28 23.31 -27.52 -12.03
C ALA A 28 22.28 -26.74 -11.19
N LEU A 29 21.04 -26.61 -11.68
CA LEU A 29 19.95 -25.96 -10.95
C LEU A 29 19.53 -26.78 -9.71
N ALA A 30 19.44 -28.10 -9.84
CA ALA A 30 19.12 -28.99 -8.72
C ALA A 30 20.22 -28.97 -7.65
N GLU A 31 21.50 -29.04 -8.05
CA GLU A 31 22.65 -28.91 -7.15
C GLU A 31 22.64 -27.56 -6.42
N HIS A 32 22.37 -26.48 -7.14
CA HIS A 32 22.25 -25.15 -6.53
C HIS A 32 21.08 -25.07 -5.55
N GLN A 33 19.91 -25.60 -5.90
CA GLN A 33 18.75 -25.66 -4.99
C GLN A 33 19.08 -26.45 -3.71
N GLN A 34 19.73 -27.60 -3.85
CA GLN A 34 20.15 -28.42 -2.71
C GLN A 34 21.13 -27.66 -1.82
N ALA A 35 22.15 -27.01 -2.38
CA ALA A 35 23.13 -26.24 -1.62
C ALA A 35 22.48 -25.07 -0.84
N ILE A 36 21.44 -24.43 -1.41
CA ILE A 36 20.68 -23.39 -0.71
C ILE A 36 19.87 -23.99 0.44
N MET A 37 19.22 -25.14 0.24
CA MET A 37 18.46 -25.83 1.28
C MET A 37 19.35 -26.38 2.40
N ASP A 38 20.54 -26.87 2.08
CA ASP A 38 21.50 -27.32 3.09
C ASP A 38 22.00 -26.14 3.95
N LYS A 39 22.12 -24.95 3.36
CA LYS A 39 22.60 -23.75 4.05
C LYS A 39 21.52 -23.02 4.85
N TYR A 40 20.31 -22.93 4.33
CA TYR A 40 19.23 -22.08 4.86
C TYR A 40 17.93 -22.82 5.17
N GLY A 41 17.81 -24.09 4.75
CA GLY A 41 16.58 -24.87 4.90
C GLY A 41 16.38 -25.48 6.28
N GLU A 42 17.34 -25.29 7.21
CA GLU A 42 17.26 -25.75 8.61
C GLU A 42 16.95 -27.25 8.76
N GLY A 43 17.37 -28.06 7.78
CA GLY A 43 17.10 -29.51 7.75
C GLY A 43 15.67 -29.88 7.34
N LEU A 44 14.85 -28.92 6.93
CA LEU A 44 13.49 -29.14 6.44
C LEU A 44 13.44 -29.13 4.90
N PRO A 45 12.53 -29.92 4.29
CA PRO A 45 12.32 -29.85 2.84
C PRO A 45 11.73 -28.51 2.42
N TYR A 46 11.89 -28.17 1.14
CA TYR A 46 11.30 -26.97 0.56
C TYR A 46 9.78 -27.10 0.55
N GLU A 47 9.11 -26.19 1.24
CA GLU A 47 7.67 -26.02 1.22
C GLU A 47 7.37 -24.53 1.04
N ARG A 48 6.81 -24.17 -0.11
CA ARG A 48 6.62 -22.77 -0.50
C ARG A 48 5.83 -21.98 0.54
N GLU A 49 4.71 -22.52 0.99
CA GLU A 49 3.81 -21.84 1.93
C GLU A 49 4.52 -21.55 3.25
N ARG A 50 5.20 -22.55 3.81
CA ARG A 50 6.01 -22.40 5.03
C ARG A 50 7.04 -21.27 4.90
N ILE A 51 7.87 -21.29 3.85
CA ILE A 51 8.93 -20.29 3.64
C ILE A 51 8.33 -18.88 3.46
N VAL A 52 7.21 -18.75 2.75
CA VAL A 52 6.52 -17.48 2.57
C VAL A 52 5.97 -16.96 3.91
N HIS A 53 5.39 -17.82 4.74
CA HIS A 53 4.87 -17.46 6.06
C HIS A 53 5.99 -17.03 7.01
N GLU A 54 7.09 -17.76 7.05
CA GLU A 54 8.29 -17.42 7.85
C GLU A 54 8.87 -16.06 7.41
N ALA A 55 9.01 -15.83 6.10
CA ALA A 55 9.50 -14.56 5.57
C ALA A 55 8.57 -13.39 5.97
N ARG A 56 7.25 -13.57 5.85
CA ARG A 56 6.25 -12.56 6.27
C ARG A 56 6.33 -12.27 7.76
N PHE A 57 6.52 -13.30 8.58
CA PHE A 57 6.69 -13.15 10.02
C PHE A 57 7.89 -12.26 10.35
N TYR A 58 9.07 -12.53 9.78
CA TYR A 58 10.25 -11.69 10.00
C TYR A 58 10.11 -10.28 9.42
N MET A 59 9.36 -10.11 8.32
CA MET A 59 9.04 -8.79 7.79
C MET A 59 8.16 -7.98 8.76
N ALA A 60 7.16 -8.61 9.39
CA ALA A 60 6.33 -7.97 10.41
C ALA A 60 7.16 -7.59 11.65
N GLN A 61 7.99 -8.51 12.15
CA GLN A 61 8.93 -8.21 13.24
C GLN A 61 9.88 -7.06 12.89
N SER A 62 10.34 -6.98 11.63
CA SER A 62 11.19 -5.87 11.20
C SER A 62 10.46 -4.52 11.22
N ALA A 63 9.15 -4.51 10.97
CA ALA A 63 8.32 -3.31 11.06
C ALA A 63 8.14 -2.87 12.52
N GLU A 64 7.83 -3.80 13.41
CA GLU A 64 7.74 -3.55 14.85
C GLU A 64 9.06 -3.02 15.42
N ALA A 65 10.18 -3.68 15.10
CA ALA A 65 11.51 -3.26 15.53
C ALA A 65 11.87 -1.86 15.01
N MET A 66 11.46 -1.52 13.79
CA MET A 66 11.65 -0.19 13.22
C MET A 66 10.86 0.88 13.99
N LEU A 67 9.62 0.61 14.41
CA LEU A 67 8.81 1.54 15.23
C LEU A 67 9.41 1.70 16.63
N GLU A 68 9.84 0.60 17.26
CA GLU A 68 10.50 0.68 18.57
C GLU A 68 11.82 1.46 18.50
N ALA A 69 12.59 1.30 17.43
CA ALA A 69 13.79 2.07 17.17
C ALA A 69 13.47 3.56 16.96
N GLY A 70 12.44 3.90 16.17
CA GLY A 70 12.02 5.28 15.98
C GLY A 70 11.58 5.95 17.28
N LYS A 71 10.94 5.23 18.21
CA LYS A 71 10.70 5.70 19.58
C LYS A 71 11.99 6.07 20.33
N ARG A 72 13.08 5.28 20.21
CA ARG A 72 14.38 5.62 20.83
C ARG A 72 15.01 6.84 20.16
N LEU A 73 14.86 6.97 18.84
CA LEU A 73 15.34 8.15 18.11
C LEU A 73 14.65 9.44 18.55
N ILE A 74 13.34 9.39 18.86
CA ILE A 74 12.60 10.53 19.43
C ILE A 74 13.17 10.90 20.80
N ILE A 75 13.40 9.91 21.66
CA ILE A 75 14.00 10.12 22.99
C ILE A 75 15.37 10.78 22.85
N LEU A 76 16.24 10.25 21.99
CA LEU A 76 17.57 10.83 21.74
C LEU A 76 17.45 12.27 21.23
N LYS A 77 16.57 12.53 20.26
CA LYS A 77 16.42 13.87 19.69
C LYS A 77 16.01 14.92 20.73
N GLU A 78 15.21 14.53 21.71
CA GLU A 78 14.75 15.44 22.78
C GLU A 78 15.81 15.69 23.86
N ASN A 79 16.70 14.72 24.10
CA ASN A 79 17.67 14.78 25.20
C ASN A 79 19.07 15.24 24.76
N GLU A 80 19.38 15.18 23.46
CA GLU A 80 20.71 15.52 22.94
C GLU A 80 20.78 17.00 22.50
N PRO A 81 21.90 17.70 22.79
CA PRO A 81 22.08 19.08 22.38
C PRO A 81 22.22 19.21 20.85
N TYR A 82 22.10 20.45 20.35
CA TYR A 82 22.16 20.75 18.92
C TYR A 82 23.41 20.15 18.26
N GLY A 83 23.21 19.34 17.22
CA GLY A 83 24.28 18.71 16.45
C GLY A 83 24.76 17.35 16.98
N GLU A 84 24.63 17.06 18.28
CA GLU A 84 25.05 15.76 18.85
C GLU A 84 24.13 14.63 18.39
N PHE A 85 22.82 14.87 18.31
CA PHE A 85 21.88 13.90 17.72
C PHE A 85 22.32 13.46 16.32
N THR A 86 22.72 14.41 15.46
CA THR A 86 23.18 14.11 14.10
C THR A 86 24.44 13.26 14.11
N LYS A 87 25.40 13.53 15.01
CA LYS A 87 26.62 12.71 15.15
C LYS A 87 26.28 11.29 15.59
N ILE A 88 25.41 11.12 16.59
CA ILE A 88 24.95 9.79 17.04
C ILE A 88 24.34 9.02 15.87
N LEU A 89 23.45 9.66 15.09
CA LEU A 89 22.86 9.02 13.91
C LEU A 89 23.92 8.52 12.92
N THR A 90 24.88 9.37 12.55
CA THR A 90 25.83 9.04 11.49
C THR A 90 26.97 8.14 11.95
N GLU A 91 27.51 8.37 13.14
CA GLU A 91 28.74 7.75 13.62
C GLU A 91 28.47 6.47 14.42
N GLN A 92 27.35 6.38 15.15
CA GLN A 92 27.06 5.25 16.03
C GLN A 92 25.98 4.33 15.46
N LEU A 93 24.96 4.90 14.80
CA LEU A 93 23.81 4.14 14.31
C LEU A 93 23.86 3.88 12.79
N ALA A 94 24.81 4.49 12.07
CA ALA A 94 24.92 4.41 10.62
C ALA A 94 23.60 4.77 9.88
N LEU A 95 22.87 5.75 10.42
CA LEU A 95 21.61 6.24 9.88
C LEU A 95 21.77 7.62 9.23
N THR A 96 21.06 7.82 8.13
CA THR A 96 20.88 9.17 7.58
C THR A 96 19.80 9.92 8.36
N ASN A 97 19.90 11.25 8.40
CA ASN A 97 18.85 12.11 8.97
C ASN A 97 17.47 11.82 8.38
N GLY A 98 17.39 11.58 7.07
CA GLY A 98 16.13 11.27 6.39
C GLY A 98 15.53 9.94 6.83
N THR A 99 16.35 8.90 7.00
CA THR A 99 15.90 7.60 7.51
C THR A 99 15.41 7.71 8.94
N ALA A 100 16.21 8.34 9.82
CA ALA A 100 15.86 8.56 11.21
C ALA A 100 14.54 9.33 11.34
N HIS A 101 14.37 10.40 10.56
CA HIS A 101 13.14 11.17 10.56
C HIS A 101 11.92 10.34 10.15
N ARG A 102 12.01 9.55 9.08
CA ARG A 102 10.90 8.67 8.68
C ARG A 102 10.55 7.64 9.75
N MET A 103 11.54 7.05 10.41
CA MET A 103 11.31 6.11 11.51
C MET A 103 10.60 6.78 12.69
N MET A 104 11.04 7.99 13.07
CA MET A 104 10.37 8.76 14.12
C MET A 104 8.92 9.09 13.76
N GLN A 105 8.67 9.58 12.54
CA GLN A 105 7.31 9.91 12.07
C GLN A 105 6.41 8.68 12.06
N ALA A 106 6.88 7.56 11.52
CA ALA A 106 6.15 6.31 11.55
C ALA A 106 5.84 5.86 12.99
N SER A 107 6.79 6.04 13.92
CA SER A 107 6.58 5.69 15.33
C SER A 107 5.53 6.57 15.98
N ILE A 108 5.54 7.88 15.74
CA ILE A 108 4.51 8.80 16.25
C ILE A 108 3.13 8.43 15.70
N LYS A 109 3.06 8.10 14.41
CA LYS A 109 1.82 7.71 13.72
C LYS A 109 1.25 6.41 14.26
N TYR A 110 1.99 5.30 14.11
CA TYR A 110 1.47 3.96 14.37
C TYR A 110 1.44 3.56 15.84
N LEU A 111 2.22 4.23 16.70
CA LEU A 111 2.15 4.02 18.15
C LEU A 111 1.22 5.03 18.83
N SER A 112 0.42 5.78 18.05
CA SER A 112 -0.60 6.67 18.61
C SER A 112 -1.66 5.86 19.37
N PRO A 113 -2.31 6.43 20.40
CA PRO A 113 -3.39 5.75 21.11
C PRO A 113 -4.52 5.29 20.19
N ARG A 114 -4.71 5.97 19.05
CA ARG A 114 -5.77 5.68 18.09
C ARG A 114 -5.48 4.42 17.26
N LEU A 115 -4.23 4.17 16.93
CA LEU A 115 -3.82 2.99 16.13
C LEU A 115 -3.25 1.85 16.98
N GLN A 116 -3.19 2.01 18.30
CA GLN A 116 -2.53 1.06 19.18
C GLN A 116 -3.18 -0.33 19.16
N SER A 117 -4.52 -0.42 19.08
CA SER A 117 -5.22 -1.71 18.97
C SER A 117 -5.01 -2.39 17.62
N GLU A 118 -4.87 -1.58 16.57
CA GLU A 118 -4.79 -2.01 15.17
C GLU A 118 -3.36 -2.26 14.69
N LEU A 119 -2.37 -1.85 15.48
CA LEU A 119 -0.95 -2.02 15.20
C LEU A 119 -0.57 -3.46 14.80
N PRO A 120 -1.05 -4.53 15.46
CA PRO A 120 -0.72 -5.91 15.08
C PRO A 120 -1.21 -6.29 13.67
N SER A 121 -2.28 -5.66 13.19
CA SER A 121 -2.78 -5.87 11.83
C SER A 121 -1.94 -5.09 10.81
N LEU A 122 -1.63 -3.83 11.12
CA LEU A 122 -0.87 -2.96 10.22
C LEU A 122 0.59 -3.41 10.04
N VAL A 123 1.27 -3.85 11.12
CA VAL A 123 2.68 -4.28 11.03
C VAL A 123 2.91 -5.50 10.14
N LYS A 124 1.89 -6.35 9.94
CA LYS A 124 1.95 -7.50 9.03
C LYS A 124 2.21 -7.10 7.58
N LEU A 125 1.81 -5.89 7.19
CA LEU A 125 2.10 -5.33 5.86
C LEU A 125 3.61 -5.08 5.64
N GLY A 126 4.39 -5.02 6.72
CA GLY A 126 5.82 -4.77 6.70
C GLY A 126 6.18 -3.29 6.53
N LYS A 127 7.43 -2.96 6.87
CA LYS A 127 7.93 -1.57 6.99
C LYS A 127 7.68 -0.69 5.77
N THR A 128 7.82 -1.25 4.57
CA THR A 128 7.77 -0.44 3.36
C THR A 128 6.33 -0.01 3.05
N LYS A 129 5.35 -0.87 3.29
CA LYS A 129 3.93 -0.52 3.12
C LYS A 129 3.49 0.47 4.20
N LEU A 130 3.96 0.31 5.45
CA LEU A 130 3.74 1.30 6.49
C LEU A 130 4.24 2.69 6.12
N TYR A 131 5.37 2.81 5.41
CA TYR A 131 5.84 4.13 4.96
C TYR A 131 4.96 4.76 3.88
N GLU A 132 4.37 3.96 3.00
CA GLU A 132 3.45 4.49 1.98
C GLU A 132 2.11 4.91 2.61
N LEU A 133 1.61 4.13 3.58
CA LEU A 133 0.37 4.40 4.30
C LEU A 133 0.48 5.49 5.39
N MET A 134 1.69 5.93 5.72
CA MET A 134 1.93 6.91 6.80
C MET A 134 1.24 8.27 6.57
N LEU A 135 0.93 8.60 5.32
CA LEU A 135 0.29 9.85 4.92
C LEU A 135 -1.24 9.83 5.05
N GLU A 136 -1.83 8.65 5.19
CA GLU A 136 -3.27 8.46 5.29
C GLU A 136 -3.77 8.82 6.69
N ASP A 137 -5.06 9.10 6.84
CA ASP A 137 -5.65 9.50 8.12
C ASP A 137 -5.69 8.33 9.12
N ASP A 138 -5.59 8.66 10.42
CA ASP A 138 -5.66 7.62 11.47
C ASP A 138 -7.00 6.88 11.48
N GLU A 139 -8.08 7.54 11.03
CA GLU A 139 -9.41 6.93 10.94
C GLU A 139 -9.43 5.88 9.83
N ASP A 140 -8.96 6.25 8.64
CA ASP A 140 -8.90 5.35 7.47
C ASP A 140 -7.97 4.15 7.73
N LEU A 141 -6.86 4.36 8.45
CA LEU A 141 -5.94 3.28 8.82
C LEU A 141 -6.55 2.32 9.84
N ALA A 142 -7.31 2.84 10.81
CA ALA A 142 -8.03 2.00 11.77
C ALA A 142 -9.13 1.20 11.05
N GLU A 143 -9.92 1.86 10.19
CA GLU A 143 -10.95 1.22 9.38
C GLU A 143 -10.36 0.11 8.50
N LEU A 144 -9.22 0.37 7.83
CA LEU A 144 -8.52 -0.64 7.03
C LEU A 144 -8.14 -1.88 7.87
N ALA A 145 -7.66 -1.69 9.09
CA ALA A 145 -7.28 -2.78 9.98
C ALA A 145 -8.49 -3.58 10.50
N GLU A 146 -9.63 -2.92 10.66
CA GLU A 146 -10.92 -3.54 11.04
C GLU A 146 -11.65 -4.23 9.87
N GLY A 147 -11.07 -4.20 8.66
CA GLY A 147 -11.60 -4.88 7.48
C GLY A 147 -12.32 -3.98 6.49
N GLY A 148 -12.26 -2.66 6.68
CA GLY A 148 -12.66 -1.68 5.68
C GLY A 148 -11.62 -1.53 4.56
N THR A 149 -11.62 -0.38 3.89
CA THR A 149 -10.79 -0.17 2.70
C THR A 149 -10.10 1.16 2.68
N ILE A 150 -8.90 1.21 2.10
CA ILE A 150 -8.17 2.43 1.81
C ILE A 150 -7.91 2.52 0.32
N ALA A 151 -8.22 3.65 -0.31
CA ALA A 151 -8.15 3.78 -1.77
C ALA A 151 -8.92 2.66 -2.53
N GLY A 152 -10.00 2.14 -1.92
CA GLY A 152 -10.76 0.99 -2.44
C GLY A 152 -10.06 -0.37 -2.33
N LEU A 153 -9.01 -0.48 -1.50
CA LEU A 153 -8.24 -1.69 -1.26
C LEU A 153 -8.46 -2.20 0.16
N THR A 154 -8.74 -3.48 0.30
CA THR A 154 -8.75 -4.19 1.59
C THR A 154 -7.33 -4.45 2.09
N LEU A 155 -7.19 -4.75 3.39
CA LEU A 155 -5.89 -5.08 4.00
C LEU A 155 -5.20 -6.26 3.28
N ASP A 156 -5.96 -7.28 2.90
CA ASP A 156 -5.46 -8.46 2.17
C ASP A 156 -4.97 -8.11 0.75
N GLU A 157 -5.66 -7.21 0.05
CA GLU A 157 -5.22 -6.74 -1.27
C GLU A 157 -3.94 -5.93 -1.17
N VAL A 158 -3.87 -5.04 -0.17
CA VAL A 158 -2.66 -4.27 0.14
C VAL A 158 -1.51 -5.21 0.45
N ASP A 159 -1.73 -6.28 1.23
CA ASP A 159 -0.70 -7.26 1.55
C ASP A 159 -0.20 -8.04 0.31
N ARG A 160 -1.11 -8.46 -0.58
CA ARG A 160 -0.76 -9.27 -1.76
C ARG A 160 -0.07 -8.50 -2.88
N MET A 161 -0.34 -7.20 -3.02
CA MET A 161 0.27 -6.40 -4.08
C MET A 161 1.70 -5.97 -3.76
N SER A 162 2.44 -5.50 -4.76
CA SER A 162 3.74 -4.88 -4.55
C SER A 162 3.61 -3.48 -3.94
N VAL A 163 4.68 -3.00 -3.31
CA VAL A 163 4.76 -1.62 -2.80
C VAL A 163 4.58 -0.59 -3.94
N ARG A 164 5.05 -0.91 -5.15
CA ARG A 164 4.94 0.00 -6.31
C ARG A 164 3.49 0.17 -6.75
N GLU A 165 2.74 -0.92 -6.77
CA GLU A 165 1.31 -0.90 -7.09
C GLU A 165 0.53 -0.13 -6.02
N LEU A 166 0.81 -0.37 -4.74
CA LEU A 166 0.22 0.40 -3.64
C LEU A 166 0.46 1.90 -3.82
N LYS A 167 1.71 2.31 -4.04
CA LYS A 167 2.07 3.72 -4.26
C LYS A 167 1.35 4.32 -5.48
N ALA A 168 1.22 3.56 -6.56
CA ALA A 168 0.52 4.01 -7.75
C ALA A 168 -0.97 4.21 -7.47
N LYS A 169 -1.60 3.29 -6.74
CA LYS A 169 -3.01 3.36 -6.35
C LYS A 169 -3.30 4.56 -5.47
N LEU A 170 -2.54 4.78 -4.40
CA LEU A 170 -2.72 5.93 -3.50
C LEU A 170 -2.61 7.26 -4.27
N ARG A 171 -1.64 7.38 -5.18
CA ARG A 171 -1.48 8.57 -6.03
C ARG A 171 -2.59 8.75 -7.05
N GLU A 172 -3.13 7.66 -7.58
CA GLU A 172 -4.25 7.71 -8.51
C GLU A 172 -5.51 8.20 -7.79
N THR A 173 -5.81 7.66 -6.60
CA THR A 173 -6.96 8.07 -5.80
C THR A 173 -6.87 9.50 -5.33
N GLU A 174 -5.69 9.95 -4.89
CA GLU A 174 -5.45 11.36 -4.53
C GLU A 174 -5.76 12.31 -5.71
N LYS A 175 -5.24 12.00 -6.91
CA LYS A 175 -5.50 12.81 -8.11
C LYS A 175 -6.96 12.78 -8.54
N MET A 176 -7.63 11.65 -8.41
CA MET A 176 -9.06 11.53 -8.72
C MET A 176 -9.89 12.37 -7.75
N LEU A 177 -9.53 12.37 -6.47
CA LEU A 177 -10.18 13.16 -5.43
C LEU A 177 -10.00 14.65 -5.69
N GLU A 178 -8.78 15.11 -5.96
CA GLU A 178 -8.47 16.50 -6.31
C GLU A 178 -9.26 16.96 -7.55
N ALA A 179 -9.25 16.16 -8.62
CA ALA A 179 -10.01 16.45 -9.84
C ALA A 179 -11.54 16.49 -9.58
N SER A 180 -12.04 15.68 -8.65
CA SER A 180 -13.44 15.71 -8.24
C SER A 180 -13.77 17.02 -7.50
N HIS A 181 -12.93 17.42 -6.53
CA HIS A 181 -13.10 18.68 -5.79
C HIS A 181 -13.07 19.90 -6.70
N ASP A 182 -12.17 19.94 -7.68
CA ASP A 182 -12.10 21.03 -8.65
C ASP A 182 -13.39 21.15 -9.48
N ARG A 183 -13.95 20.01 -9.91
CA ARG A 183 -15.24 19.98 -10.63
C ARG A 183 -16.40 20.44 -9.77
N VAL A 184 -16.40 20.07 -8.48
CA VAL A 184 -17.43 20.54 -7.54
C VAL A 184 -17.33 22.05 -7.37
N ARG A 185 -16.13 22.59 -7.12
CA ARG A 185 -15.89 24.03 -7.01
C ARG A 185 -16.34 24.80 -8.25
N GLU A 186 -15.98 24.31 -9.45
CA GLU A 186 -16.40 24.93 -10.70
C GLU A 186 -17.93 24.94 -10.86
N LYS A 187 -18.60 23.84 -10.48
CA LYS A 187 -20.07 23.75 -10.50
C LYS A 187 -20.71 24.69 -9.48
N GLU A 188 -20.17 24.77 -8.27
CA GLU A 188 -20.65 25.69 -7.22
C GLU A 188 -20.53 27.15 -7.66
N GLU A 189 -19.40 27.55 -8.25
CA GLU A 189 -19.24 28.90 -8.81
C GLU A 189 -20.27 29.21 -9.90
N LYS A 190 -20.55 28.25 -10.78
CA LYS A 190 -21.57 28.39 -11.83
C LYS A 190 -22.97 28.49 -11.24
N ILE A 191 -23.28 27.67 -10.24
CA ILE A 191 -24.58 27.70 -9.53
C ILE A 191 -24.78 29.05 -8.84
N ASN A 192 -23.76 29.57 -8.16
CA ASN A 192 -23.83 30.87 -7.50
C ASN A 192 -24.05 31.99 -8.51
N LYS A 193 -23.28 32.03 -9.61
CA LYS A 193 -23.47 33.02 -10.69
C LYS A 193 -24.86 32.97 -11.32
N LEU A 194 -25.44 31.78 -11.50
CA LEU A 194 -26.79 31.63 -12.03
C LEU A 194 -27.84 32.04 -11.01
N SER A 195 -27.63 31.74 -9.72
CA SER A 195 -28.52 32.13 -8.63
C SER A 195 -28.56 33.64 -8.46
N ASP A 196 -27.41 34.32 -8.51
CA ASP A 196 -27.31 35.78 -8.46
C ASP A 196 -28.05 36.44 -9.63
N LYS A 197 -27.89 35.90 -10.84
CA LYS A 197 -28.65 36.37 -12.01
C LYS A 197 -30.15 36.17 -11.82
N LEU A 198 -30.56 35.02 -11.31
CA LEU A 198 -31.97 34.73 -11.08
C LEU A 198 -32.58 35.67 -10.03
N ILE A 199 -31.83 36.02 -8.98
CA ILE A 199 -32.24 37.02 -7.97
C ILE A 199 -32.37 38.40 -8.60
N LEU A 200 -31.43 38.80 -9.46
CA LEU A 200 -31.47 40.09 -10.17
C LEU A 200 -32.63 40.18 -11.18
N ASP A 201 -32.99 39.08 -11.83
CA ASP A 201 -34.07 38.99 -12.81
C ASP A 201 -35.45 38.73 -12.17
N GLN A 202 -35.56 38.62 -10.83
CA GLN A 202 -36.88 38.49 -10.19
C GLN A 202 -37.73 39.74 -10.48
N PRO A 203 -38.92 39.59 -11.09
CA PRO A 203 -39.79 40.72 -11.33
C PRO A 203 -40.24 41.30 -9.98
N ARG A 204 -40.20 42.64 -9.85
CA ARG A 204 -40.72 43.36 -8.68
C ARG A 204 -42.13 42.86 -8.35
N PRO A 205 -42.48 42.64 -7.08
CA PRO A 205 -43.81 42.19 -6.69
C PRO A 205 -44.86 43.18 -7.23
N LEU A 206 -45.85 42.64 -7.94
CA LEU A 206 -46.93 43.38 -8.62
C LEU A 206 -47.67 44.37 -7.71
N GLU A 207 -47.62 44.19 -6.39
CA GLU A 207 -48.22 45.09 -5.41
C GLU A 207 -47.59 46.50 -5.37
N ALA A 208 -46.33 46.66 -5.80
CA ALA A 208 -45.67 47.96 -5.84
C ALA A 208 -46.10 48.82 -7.04
N VAL A 209 -46.50 48.19 -8.15
CA VAL A 209 -46.86 48.89 -9.40
C VAL A 209 -48.29 49.46 -9.31
N ALA A 210 -49.18 48.83 -8.53
CA ALA A 210 -50.57 49.27 -8.38
C ALA A 210 -50.73 50.57 -7.58
N LYS A 211 -49.78 50.92 -6.69
CA LYS A 211 -49.84 52.18 -5.92
C LYS A 211 -49.40 53.41 -6.69
N GLU A 212 -48.61 53.26 -7.76
CA GLU A 212 -48.11 54.37 -8.57
C GLU A 212 -49.14 54.83 -9.62
N VAL A 213 -50.02 53.94 -10.08
CA VAL A 213 -51.07 54.28 -11.06
C VAL A 213 -52.26 54.99 -10.39
N VAL A 214 -52.52 54.71 -9.11
CA VAL A 214 -53.65 55.31 -8.37
C VAL A 214 -53.37 56.74 -7.90
N SER A 215 -52.12 57.22 -7.90
CA SER A 215 -51.81 58.63 -7.57
C SER A 215 -51.77 59.57 -8.78
N CYS A 216 -52.11 59.08 -9.99
CA CYS A 216 -52.11 59.84 -11.24
C CYS A 216 -53.51 60.04 -11.86
N PHE A 217 -54.58 59.68 -11.14
CA PHE A 217 -55.98 60.04 -11.44
C PHE A 217 -56.58 60.78 -10.24
#